data_AF-A0A0F8XUQ6-F1
#
_entry.id   AF-A0A0F8XUQ6-F1
#
_cell.length_a   1.000
_cell.length_b   1.000
_cell.length_c   1.000
_cell.angle_alpha   90.00
_cell.angle_beta   90.00
_cell.angle_gamma   90.00
#
_symmetry.space_group_name_H-M   'P 1'
#
loop_
_entity.id
_entity.type
_entity.pdbx_description
1 polymer ?
#
loop_
_entity_poly.entity_id
_entity_poly.type
_entity_poly.pdbx_seq_one_letter_code
_entity_poly.pdbx_strand_id
1 'polypeptide(L)'
;DDLFSWGAAFLLMFLSVFLMIPVASAITSMFLDNVADAVEAEYYPHLPPASHVPFGDALRDTVNFMGVLIGVNILALALYIFFAPLAPLIFWTVNGFLLGREYFTLAAIRRVGRAQAKRLRRRHMVTIWAAGVLMAIPLSVPVLNLIIPILGAATFTHLFHQLVSEPHAGGLQHPQR
;
A
#
# COMPACT_ATOMS: atom_id res chain seq x y z
N ASP A 1 24.65 40.92 -3.03
CA ASP A 1 24.60 39.83 -4.03
C ASP A 1 24.77 38.45 -3.43
N ASP A 2 25.71 38.24 -2.50
CA ASP A 2 25.94 36.90 -1.91
C ASP A 2 24.77 36.33 -1.10
N LEU A 3 24.09 37.12 -0.26
CA LEU A 3 22.98 36.61 0.57
C LEU A 3 21.78 36.12 -0.26
N PHE A 4 21.53 36.77 -1.41
CA PHE A 4 20.46 36.36 -2.33
C PHE A 4 20.83 35.10 -3.11
N SER A 5 22.11 34.94 -3.46
CA SER A 5 22.67 33.74 -4.09
C SER A 5 22.61 32.52 -3.16
N TRP A 6 23.05 32.67 -1.90
CA TRP A 6 22.98 31.61 -0.89
C TRP A 6 21.53 31.26 -0.51
N GLY A 7 20.64 32.26 -0.42
CA GLY A 7 19.20 32.05 -0.20
C GLY A 7 18.54 31.28 -1.35
N ALA A 8 18.86 31.63 -2.60
CA ALA A 8 18.38 30.92 -3.77
C ALA A 8 18.92 29.48 -3.83
N ALA A 9 20.21 29.26 -3.52
CA ALA A 9 20.80 27.92 -3.48
C ALA A 9 20.11 27.02 -2.44
N PHE A 10 19.86 27.54 -1.23
CA PHE A 10 19.14 26.80 -0.19
C PHE A 10 17.69 26.50 -0.59
N LEU A 11 17.00 27.48 -1.17
CA LEU A 11 15.62 27.32 -1.63
C LEU A 11 15.52 26.29 -2.76
N LEU A 12 16.45 26.31 -3.72
CA LEU A 12 16.49 25.32 -4.82
C LEU A 12 16.82 23.92 -4.30
N MET A 13 17.75 23.78 -3.36
CA MET A 13 18.07 22.50 -2.73
C MET A 13 16.88 21.94 -1.95
N PHE A 14 16.23 22.79 -1.13
CA PHE A 14 15.04 22.40 -0.39
C PHE A 14 13.90 22.00 -1.32
N LEU A 15 13.62 22.82 -2.33
CA LEU A 15 12.54 22.56 -3.28
C LEU A 15 12.80 21.29 -4.11
N SER A 16 14.06 21.01 -4.46
CA SER A 16 14.47 19.78 -5.15
C SER A 16 14.16 18.53 -4.31
N VAL A 17 14.59 18.50 -3.04
CA VAL A 17 14.33 17.38 -2.13
C VAL A 17 12.83 17.28 -1.80
N PHE A 18 12.17 18.42 -1.59
CA PHE A 18 10.75 18.47 -1.32
C PHE A 18 9.94 17.92 -2.49
N LEU A 19 10.22 18.34 -3.73
CA LEU A 19 9.52 17.88 -4.93
C LEU A 19 9.78 16.41 -5.25
N MET A 20 10.96 15.89 -4.89
CA MET A 20 11.27 14.46 -5.07
C MET A 20 10.20 13.56 -4.45
N ILE A 21 9.71 13.88 -3.25
CA ILE A 21 8.79 13.01 -2.50
C ILE A 21 7.40 12.93 -3.18
N PRO A 22 6.68 14.04 -3.46
CA PRO A 22 5.40 13.99 -4.17
C PRO A 22 5.52 13.42 -5.58
N VAL A 23 6.57 13.78 -6.33
CA VAL A 23 6.76 13.31 -7.70
C VAL A 23 7.01 11.80 -7.72
N ALA A 24 7.93 11.30 -6.88
CA ALA A 24 8.18 9.86 -6.77
C ALA A 24 6.91 9.11 -6.32
N SER A 25 6.14 9.66 -5.38
CA SER A 25 4.90 9.06 -4.91
C SER A 25 3.83 9.00 -6.01
N ALA A 26 3.66 10.06 -6.79
CA ALA A 26 2.72 10.11 -7.92
C ALA A 26 3.09 9.09 -9.01
N ILE A 27 4.37 9.06 -9.40
CA ILE A 27 4.90 8.11 -10.39
C ILE A 27 4.73 6.66 -9.89
N THR A 28 5.09 6.40 -8.62
CA THR A 28 4.94 5.06 -8.03
C THR A 28 3.48 4.64 -8.00
N SER A 29 2.56 5.52 -7.57
CA SER A 29 1.13 5.23 -7.57
C SER A 29 0.61 4.85 -8.96
N MET A 30 1.01 5.60 -9.99
CA MET A 30 0.62 5.30 -11.37
C MET A 30 1.18 3.96 -11.85
N PHE A 31 2.42 3.61 -11.50
CA PHE A 31 3.00 2.31 -11.85
C PHE A 31 2.32 1.16 -11.12
N LEU A 32 1.99 1.32 -9.84
CA LEU A 32 1.21 0.33 -9.10
C LEU A 32 -0.11 0.06 -9.80
N ASP A 33 -0.76 1.11 -10.29
CA ASP A 33 -2.02 0.95 -10.98
C ASP A 33 -1.88 0.14 -12.26
N ASN A 34 -0.88 0.48 -13.07
CA ASN A 34 -0.55 -0.21 -14.32
C ASN A 34 -0.16 -1.68 -14.10
N VAL A 35 0.60 -1.99 -13.03
CA VAL A 35 0.98 -3.37 -12.71
C VAL A 35 -0.27 -4.19 -12.36
N ALA A 36 -1.18 -3.64 -11.57
CA ALA A 36 -2.43 -4.33 -11.25
C ALA A 36 -3.30 -4.53 -12.50
N ASP A 37 -3.39 -3.54 -13.41
CA ASP A 37 -4.10 -3.72 -14.68
C ASP A 37 -3.46 -4.81 -15.55
N ALA A 38 -2.12 -4.84 -15.63
CA ALA A 38 -1.40 -5.87 -16.39
C ALA A 38 -1.62 -7.27 -15.81
N VAL A 39 -1.60 -7.41 -14.48
CA VAL A 39 -1.88 -8.67 -13.78
C VAL A 39 -3.34 -9.09 -14.00
N GLU A 40 -4.29 -8.16 -13.95
CA GLU A 40 -5.71 -8.47 -14.20
C GLU A 40 -5.97 -8.84 -15.66
N ALA A 41 -5.31 -8.18 -16.62
CA ALA A 41 -5.42 -8.51 -18.03
C ALA A 41 -4.89 -9.92 -18.35
N GLU A 42 -3.77 -10.31 -17.74
CA GLU A 42 -3.15 -11.61 -17.97
C GLU A 42 -3.89 -12.75 -17.24
N TYR A 43 -4.19 -12.57 -15.95
CA TYR A 43 -4.68 -13.65 -15.10
C TYR A 43 -6.21 -13.64 -14.89
N TYR A 44 -6.88 -12.51 -15.14
CA TYR A 44 -8.32 -12.35 -14.93
C TYR A 44 -9.03 -11.64 -16.11
N PRO A 45 -8.89 -12.16 -17.34
CA PRO A 45 -9.32 -11.45 -18.56
C PRO A 45 -10.85 -11.25 -18.69
N HIS A 46 -11.64 -11.93 -17.87
CA HIS A 46 -13.10 -11.88 -17.88
C HIS A 46 -13.68 -10.74 -17.04
N LEU A 47 -12.84 -9.96 -16.33
CA LEU A 47 -13.31 -8.88 -15.47
C LEU A 47 -13.67 -7.63 -16.28
N PRO A 48 -14.71 -6.88 -15.88
CA PRO A 48 -15.00 -5.57 -16.46
C PRO A 48 -13.87 -4.57 -16.15
N PRO A 49 -13.80 -3.42 -16.83
CA PRO A 49 -12.83 -2.38 -16.51
C PRO A 49 -12.87 -1.96 -15.03
N ALA A 50 -11.70 -1.73 -14.43
CA ALA A 50 -11.60 -1.29 -13.05
C ALA A 50 -12.24 0.10 -12.85
N SER A 51 -12.87 0.31 -11.69
CA SER A 51 -13.52 1.58 -11.37
C SER A 51 -12.50 2.61 -10.91
N HIS A 52 -12.67 3.87 -11.36
CA HIS A 52 -11.84 4.98 -10.90
C HIS A 52 -12.20 5.35 -9.47
N VAL A 53 -11.18 5.54 -8.63
CA VAL A 53 -11.37 5.94 -7.24
C VAL A 53 -11.61 7.46 -7.18
N PRO A 54 -12.73 7.92 -6.60
CA PRO A 54 -12.96 9.36 -6.41
C PRO A 54 -11.87 9.99 -5.54
N PHE A 55 -11.36 11.16 -5.93
CA PHE A 55 -10.27 11.85 -5.21
C PHE A 55 -10.58 12.08 -3.72
N GLY A 56 -11.82 12.44 -3.37
CA GLY A 56 -12.22 12.63 -1.98
C GLY A 56 -12.15 11.35 -1.15
N ASP A 57 -12.43 10.20 -1.76
CA ASP A 57 -12.29 8.91 -1.09
C ASP A 57 -10.83 8.53 -0.86
N ALA A 58 -9.98 8.75 -1.89
CA ALA A 58 -8.54 8.56 -1.80
C ALA A 58 -7.93 9.43 -0.68
N LEU A 59 -8.22 10.73 -0.67
CA LEU A 59 -7.70 11.67 0.33
C LEU A 59 -8.05 11.23 1.76
N ARG A 60 -9.32 10.90 2.01
CA ARG A 60 -9.75 10.44 3.33
C ARG A 60 -9.11 9.11 3.69
N ASP A 61 -8.74 8.26 2.72
CA ASP A 61 -8.05 7.00 3.01
C ASP A 61 -6.59 7.21 3.36
N THR A 62 -5.91 8.10 2.64
CA THR A 62 -4.56 8.57 2.96
C THR A 62 -4.48 9.12 4.38
N VAL A 63 -5.41 10.00 4.79
CA VAL A 63 -5.41 10.55 6.15
C VAL A 63 -5.63 9.47 7.21
N ASN A 64 -6.58 8.54 6.98
CA ASN A 64 -6.82 7.43 7.88
C ASN A 64 -5.61 6.48 7.96
N PHE A 65 -4.93 6.24 6.84
CA PHE A 65 -3.71 5.43 6.82
C PHE A 65 -2.58 6.13 7.55
N MET A 66 -2.41 7.44 7.35
CA MET A 66 -1.39 8.23 8.02
C MET A 66 -1.53 8.17 9.55
N GLY A 67 -2.76 8.27 10.07
CA GLY A 67 -3.02 8.07 11.51
C GLY A 67 -2.63 6.67 12.01
N VAL A 68 -2.92 5.62 11.23
CA VAL A 68 -2.51 4.25 11.56
C VAL A 68 -0.99 4.10 11.49
N LEU A 69 -0.35 4.65 10.45
CA LEU A 69 1.09 4.61 10.25
C LEU A 69 1.81 5.26 11.42
N ILE A 70 1.37 6.43 11.86
CA ILE A 70 1.94 7.14 13.01
C ILE A 70 1.76 6.30 14.28
N GLY A 71 0.54 5.86 14.58
CA GLY A 71 0.26 5.08 15.80
C GLY A 71 1.04 3.77 15.87
N VAL A 72 1.15 3.06 14.74
CA VAL A 72 1.91 1.81 14.64
C VAL A 72 3.42 2.06 14.79
N ASN A 73 3.96 3.14 14.21
CA ASN A 73 5.39 3.45 14.35
C ASN A 73 5.75 3.89 15.77
N ILE A 74 4.87 4.62 16.47
CA ILE A 74 5.06 4.95 17.89
C ILE A 74 5.11 3.66 18.73
N LEU A 75 4.19 2.73 18.47
CA LEU A 75 4.20 1.42 19.13
C LEU A 75 5.49 0.65 18.80
N ALA A 76 5.92 0.63 17.54
CA ALA A 76 7.13 -0.04 17.11
C ALA A 76 8.37 0.54 17.82
N LEU A 77 8.45 1.86 17.96
CA LEU A 77 9.52 2.54 18.70
C LEU A 77 9.56 2.07 20.16
N ALA A 78 8.41 2.01 20.83
CA ALA A 78 8.34 1.48 22.19
C ALA A 78 8.82 0.01 22.24
N LEU A 79 8.37 -0.83 21.30
CA LEU A 79 8.79 -2.23 21.23
C LEU A 79 10.31 -2.36 21.01
N TYR A 80 10.93 -1.53 20.16
CA TYR A 80 12.38 -1.57 19.95
C TYR A 80 13.18 -1.23 21.21
N ILE A 81 12.68 -0.33 22.06
CA ILE A 81 13.35 0.04 23.31
C ILE A 81 13.38 -1.14 24.30
N PHE A 82 12.29 -1.90 24.41
CA PHE A 82 12.18 -2.99 25.39
C PHE A 82 12.63 -4.35 24.84
N PHE A 83 12.57 -4.56 23.53
CA PHE A 83 12.77 -5.86 22.88
C PHE A 83 13.78 -5.79 21.73
N ALA A 84 14.91 -5.09 21.93
CA ALA A 84 15.94 -4.89 20.91
C ALA A 84 16.41 -6.18 20.19
N PRO A 85 16.61 -7.34 20.85
CA PRO A 85 16.99 -8.57 20.15
C PRO A 85 15.93 -9.09 19.16
N LEU A 86 14.66 -8.72 19.35
CA LEU A 86 13.55 -9.07 18.47
C LEU A 86 13.33 -8.04 17.36
N ALA A 87 14.24 -7.07 17.18
CA ALA A 87 14.09 -5.99 16.21
C ALA A 87 13.77 -6.47 14.78
N PRO A 88 14.40 -7.52 14.21
CA PRO A 88 14.03 -8.01 12.88
C PRO A 88 12.58 -8.51 12.81
N LEU A 89 12.11 -9.21 13.85
CA LEU A 89 10.73 -9.71 13.90
C LEU A 89 9.72 -8.58 14.07
N ILE A 90 10.04 -7.57 14.88
CA ILE A 90 9.24 -6.36 15.03
C ILE A 90 9.18 -5.63 13.69
N PHE A 91 10.33 -5.46 13.01
CA PHE A 91 10.43 -4.81 11.72
C PHE A 91 9.54 -5.49 10.68
N TRP A 92 9.63 -6.82 10.51
CA TRP A 92 8.80 -7.55 9.55
C TRP A 92 7.31 -7.52 9.91
N THR A 93 6.98 -7.65 11.21
CA THR A 93 5.60 -7.61 11.71
C THR A 93 4.94 -6.26 11.44
N VAL A 94 5.63 -5.18 11.82
CA VAL A 94 5.14 -3.80 11.72
C VAL A 94 5.05 -3.37 10.25
N ASN A 95 6.13 -3.54 9.48
CA ASN A 95 6.10 -3.18 8.07
C ASN A 95 5.13 -4.07 7.30
N GLY A 96 5.07 -5.37 7.60
CA GLY A 96 4.11 -6.27 6.98
C GLY A 96 2.66 -5.89 7.23
N PHE A 97 2.34 -5.40 8.43
CA PHE A 97 1.01 -4.84 8.72
C PHE A 97 0.70 -3.60 7.87
N LEU A 98 1.65 -2.67 7.74
CA LEU A 98 1.47 -1.46 6.96
C LEU A 98 1.35 -1.76 5.46
N LEU A 99 2.28 -2.54 4.91
CA LEU A 99 2.29 -2.96 3.51
C LEU A 99 1.02 -3.72 3.17
N GLY A 100 0.67 -4.74 3.97
CA GLY A 100 -0.49 -5.56 3.69
C GLY A 100 -1.79 -4.77 3.75
N ARG A 101 -1.92 -3.87 4.73
CA ARG A 101 -3.07 -2.96 4.80
C ARG A 101 -3.15 -2.07 3.56
N GLU A 102 -2.05 -1.47 3.12
CA GLU A 102 -2.03 -0.48 2.05
C GLU A 102 -2.24 -1.11 0.68
N TYR A 103 -1.38 -2.05 0.27
CA TYR A 103 -1.46 -2.69 -1.04
C TYR A 103 -2.78 -3.45 -1.25
N PHE A 104 -3.29 -4.13 -0.21
CA PHE A 104 -4.61 -4.76 -0.31
C PHE A 104 -5.73 -3.74 -0.50
N THR A 105 -5.65 -2.60 0.20
CA THR A 105 -6.67 -1.56 0.09
C THR A 105 -6.64 -0.93 -1.30
N LEU A 106 -5.45 -0.69 -1.88
CA LEU A 106 -5.28 -0.21 -3.25
C LEU A 106 -5.93 -1.16 -4.27
N ALA A 107 -5.64 -2.46 -4.19
CA ALA A 107 -6.24 -3.46 -5.08
C ALA A 107 -7.77 -3.58 -4.89
N ALA A 108 -8.24 -3.65 -3.65
CA ALA A 108 -9.66 -3.87 -3.36
C ALA A 108 -10.53 -2.66 -3.70
N ILE A 109 -10.07 -1.42 -3.45
CA ILE A 109 -10.88 -0.21 -3.70
C ILE A 109 -11.22 -0.07 -5.18
N ARG A 110 -10.31 -0.43 -6.08
CA ARG A 110 -10.53 -0.38 -7.54
C ARG A 110 -11.67 -1.25 -8.02
N ARG A 111 -11.98 -2.33 -7.29
CA ARG A 111 -12.95 -3.36 -7.70
C ARG A 111 -14.27 -3.29 -6.93
N VAL A 112 -14.23 -3.08 -5.62
CA VAL A 112 -15.43 -3.13 -4.76
C VAL A 112 -15.75 -1.80 -4.08
N GLY A 113 -14.95 -0.76 -4.33
CA GLY A 113 -15.06 0.52 -3.67
C GLY A 113 -14.65 0.47 -2.20
N ARG A 114 -14.61 1.66 -1.58
CA ARG A 114 -14.03 1.86 -0.25
C ARG A 114 -14.71 1.08 0.87
N ALA A 115 -16.04 1.13 0.93
CA ALA A 115 -16.80 0.53 2.03
C ALA A 115 -16.60 -0.99 2.09
N GLN A 116 -16.64 -1.64 0.93
CA GLN A 116 -16.45 -3.08 0.84
C GLN A 116 -15.00 -3.49 1.00
N ALA A 117 -14.04 -2.71 0.46
CA ALA A 117 -12.63 -2.94 0.72
C ALA A 117 -12.30 -2.96 2.23
N LYS A 118 -12.86 -2.01 2.99
CA LYS A 118 -12.71 -1.96 4.45
C LYS A 118 -13.32 -3.17 5.14
N ARG A 119 -14.48 -3.66 4.69
CA ARG A 119 -15.12 -4.87 5.23
C ARG A 119 -14.31 -6.12 4.94
N LEU A 120 -13.86 -6.28 3.69
CA LEU A 120 -13.07 -7.44 3.27
C LEU A 120 -11.74 -7.50 4.02
N ARG A 121 -11.08 -6.35 4.19
CA ARG A 121 -9.86 -6.23 4.99
C ARG A 121 -10.04 -6.62 6.45
N ARG A 122 -11.16 -6.19 7.07
CA ARG A 122 -11.47 -6.56 8.46
C ARG A 122 -11.73 -8.06 8.61
N ARG A 123 -12.39 -8.66 7.62
CA ARG A 123 -12.70 -10.09 7.61
C ARG A 123 -11.45 -10.96 7.45
N HIS A 124 -10.54 -10.56 6.57
CA HIS A 124 -9.33 -11.35 6.23
C HIS A 124 -8.04 -10.71 6.75
N MET A 125 -8.12 -9.98 7.87
CA MET A 125 -7.01 -9.18 8.39
C MET A 125 -5.76 -10.03 8.62
N VAL A 126 -5.92 -11.25 9.15
CA VAL A 126 -4.81 -12.16 9.45
C VAL A 126 -4.11 -12.61 8.16
N THR A 127 -4.86 -13.03 7.15
CA THR A 127 -4.31 -13.45 5.86
C THR A 127 -3.57 -12.30 5.16
N ILE A 128 -4.18 -11.12 5.15
CA ILE A 128 -3.59 -9.90 4.56
C ILE A 128 -2.31 -9.50 5.30
N TRP A 129 -2.34 -9.57 6.64
CA TRP A 129 -1.17 -9.27 7.45
C TRP A 129 -0.05 -10.28 7.24
N ALA A 130 -0.36 -11.58 7.22
CA ALA A 130 0.64 -12.63 6.96
C ALA A 130 1.29 -12.47 5.58
N ALA A 131 0.51 -12.22 4.53
CA ALA A 131 1.04 -11.91 3.20
C ALA A 131 1.94 -10.66 3.21
N GLY A 132 1.54 -9.63 3.97
CA GLY A 132 2.36 -8.44 4.17
C GLY A 132 3.66 -8.72 4.90
N VAL A 133 3.67 -9.54 5.94
CA VAL A 133 4.89 -9.94 6.67
C VAL A 133 5.84 -10.71 5.76
N LEU A 134 5.33 -11.63 4.96
CA LEU A 134 6.15 -12.35 3.98
C LEU A 134 6.78 -11.40 2.96
N MET A 135 6.04 -10.38 2.52
CA MET A 135 6.58 -9.33 1.64
C MET A 135 7.57 -8.39 2.36
N ALA A 136 7.43 -8.19 3.67
CA ALA A 136 8.32 -7.34 4.43
C ALA A 136 9.72 -7.95 4.61
N ILE A 137 9.88 -9.27 4.47
CA ILE A 137 11.18 -9.94 4.60
C ILE A 137 12.17 -9.45 3.52
N PRO A 138 11.81 -9.45 2.22
CA PRO A 138 12.62 -8.83 1.17
C PRO A 138 13.06 -7.39 1.41
N LEU A 139 12.31 -6.58 2.20
CA LEU A 139 12.70 -5.19 2.49
C LEU A 139 14.07 -5.07 3.18
N SER A 140 14.51 -6.13 3.86
CA SER A 140 15.82 -6.18 4.51
C SER A 140 16.98 -6.16 3.51
N VAL A 141 16.72 -6.39 2.22
CA VAL A 141 17.72 -6.32 1.14
C VAL A 141 17.52 -5.03 0.34
N PRO A 142 18.46 -4.07 0.37
CA PRO A 142 18.28 -2.76 -0.29
C PRO A 142 17.93 -2.82 -1.77
N VAL A 143 18.50 -3.77 -2.52
CA VAL A 143 18.22 -3.94 -3.96
C VAL A 143 16.78 -4.43 -4.20
N LEU A 144 16.26 -5.28 -3.32
CA LEU A 144 14.89 -5.80 -3.47
C LEU A 144 13.84 -4.71 -3.26
N ASN A 145 14.14 -3.66 -2.49
CA ASN A 145 13.23 -2.52 -2.28
C ASN A 145 12.74 -1.87 -3.58
N LEU A 146 13.52 -1.95 -4.66
CA LEU A 146 13.14 -1.41 -5.97
C LEU A 146 12.01 -2.23 -6.65
N ILE A 147 11.88 -3.51 -6.30
CA ILE A 147 10.92 -4.44 -6.92
C ILE A 147 9.64 -4.57 -6.05
N ILE A 148 9.70 -4.19 -4.78
CA ILE A 148 8.58 -4.29 -3.84
C ILE A 148 7.29 -3.65 -4.34
N PRO A 149 7.28 -2.45 -4.95
CA PRO A 149 6.05 -1.89 -5.49
C PRO A 149 5.35 -2.83 -6.47
N ILE A 150 6.13 -3.42 -7.38
CA ILE A 150 5.63 -4.35 -8.41
C ILE A 150 5.11 -5.63 -7.77
N LEU A 151 5.90 -6.24 -6.88
CA LEU A 151 5.49 -7.45 -6.15
C LEU A 151 4.27 -7.19 -5.27
N GLY A 152 4.18 -6.00 -4.68
CA GLY A 152 3.09 -5.60 -3.81
C GLY A 152 1.78 -5.48 -4.55
N ALA A 153 1.77 -4.76 -5.66
CA ALA A 153 0.62 -4.69 -6.55
C ALA A 153 0.19 -6.09 -7.01
N ALA A 154 1.10 -6.89 -7.56
CA ALA A 154 0.76 -8.21 -8.08
C ALA A 154 0.22 -9.17 -6.99
N THR A 155 0.94 -9.29 -5.87
CA THR A 155 0.58 -10.20 -4.77
C THR A 155 -0.79 -9.86 -4.20
N PHE A 156 -1.05 -8.58 -3.94
CA PHE A 156 -2.31 -8.18 -3.32
C PHE A 156 -3.49 -8.12 -4.30
N THR A 157 -3.26 -7.93 -5.59
CA THR A 157 -4.27 -8.16 -6.63
C THR A 157 -4.69 -9.62 -6.68
N HIS A 158 -3.74 -10.56 -6.71
CA HIS A 158 -4.07 -11.99 -6.64
C HIS A 158 -4.78 -12.35 -5.33
N LEU A 159 -4.27 -11.88 -4.20
CA LEU A 159 -4.87 -12.15 -2.90
C LEU A 159 -6.30 -11.60 -2.81
N PHE A 160 -6.55 -10.41 -3.36
CA PHE A 160 -7.90 -9.86 -3.45
C PHE A 160 -8.84 -10.80 -4.19
N HIS A 161 -8.46 -11.25 -5.39
CA HIS A 161 -9.29 -12.17 -6.16
C HIS A 161 -9.50 -13.51 -5.45
N GLN A 162 -8.46 -14.09 -4.86
CA GLN A 162 -8.58 -15.32 -4.07
C GLN A 162 -9.60 -15.18 -2.92
N LEU A 163 -9.53 -14.07 -2.18
CA LEU A 163 -10.41 -13.81 -1.03
C LEU A 163 -11.86 -13.46 -1.42
N VAL A 164 -12.09 -13.02 -2.67
CA VAL A 164 -13.45 -12.76 -3.20
C VAL A 164 -14.02 -14.01 -3.86
N SER A 165 -13.19 -14.87 -4.43
CA SER A 165 -13.60 -16.14 -5.05
C SER A 165 -13.90 -17.27 -4.05
N GLU A 166 -13.49 -17.15 -2.78
CA GLU A 166 -13.83 -18.15 -1.76
C GLU A 166 -15.36 -18.24 -1.50
N PRO A 167 -16.00 -19.42 -1.66
CA PRO A 167 -17.45 -19.60 -1.55
C PRO A 167 -18.06 -19.23 -0.18
N HIS A 168 -17.24 -19.08 0.86
CA HIS A 168 -17.69 -18.68 2.20
C HIS A 168 -17.93 -17.17 2.33
N ALA A 169 -17.62 -16.37 1.29
CA ALA A 169 -18.03 -14.97 1.18
C ALA A 169 -19.52 -14.85 0.82
N GLY A 170 -20.40 -15.42 1.66
CA GLY A 170 -21.85 -15.30 1.50
C GLY A 170 -22.28 -13.85 1.32
N GLY A 171 -22.89 -13.57 0.15
CA GLY A 171 -23.75 -12.41 -0.06
C GLY A 171 -23.24 -11.30 -0.98
N LEU A 172 -22.17 -11.47 -1.76
CA LEU A 172 -21.90 -10.54 -2.87
C LEU A 172 -22.61 -11.05 -4.13
N GLN A 173 -23.93 -10.83 -4.16
CA GLN A 173 -24.70 -10.86 -5.39
C GLN A 173 -24.09 -9.86 -6.36
N HIS A 174 -23.57 -10.34 -7.49
CA HIS A 174 -23.36 -9.51 -8.66
C HIS A 174 -24.71 -8.89 -9.04
N PRO A 175 -24.87 -7.55 -9.07
CA PRO A 175 -26.05 -6.97 -9.68
C PRO A 175 -25.97 -7.29 -11.16
N GLN A 176 -26.85 -8.18 -11.63
CA GLN A 176 -27.07 -8.35 -13.06
C GLN A 176 -27.71 -7.07 -13.60
N ARG A 177 -26.96 -6.31 -14.38
CA ARG A 177 -27.47 -5.46 -15.47
C ARG A 177 -26.43 -5.36 -16.57
#